data_AF-A0A2N5XU02-F1
#
_entry.id   AF-A0A2N5XU02-F1
#
_cell.length_a   1.000
_cell.length_b   1.000
_cell.length_c   1.000
_cell.angle_alpha   90.00
_cell.angle_beta   90.00
_cell.angle_gamma   90.00
#
_symmetry.space_group_name_H-M   'P 1'
#
loop_
_entity.id
_entity.type
_entity.pdbx_description
1 polymer ?
#
loop_
_entity_poly.entity_id
_entity_poly.type
_entity_poly.pdbx_seq_one_letter_code
_entity_poly.pdbx_strand_id
1 'polypeptide(L)'
;MADAGLQIQDMISNLSGDNSWEALEGLMGTFGHPERKKLAQEDQAQRDASIASYRRDLLIIFSTTEGRSVLAQLVAGTLGRPPVNFGALGLSADQVGVLAAYRDGQNTVIHALITDLSKAGFNPSEKGDAA
;
A
#
# COMPACT_ATOMS: atom_id res chain seq x y z
N MET A 1 -46.87 -6.44 15.08
CA MET A 1 -45.78 -5.64 14.50
C MET A 1 -44.59 -5.70 15.43
N ALA A 2 -43.64 -6.62 15.20
CA ALA A 2 -42.36 -6.70 15.92
C ALA A 2 -41.32 -7.60 15.21
N ASP A 3 -41.39 -7.76 13.88
CA ASP A 3 -40.55 -8.76 13.16
C ASP A 3 -39.41 -8.16 12.33
N ALA A 4 -39.40 -6.84 12.11
CA ALA A 4 -38.35 -6.17 11.33
C ALA A 4 -37.08 -5.85 12.13
N GLY A 5 -37.16 -5.83 13.47
CA GLY A 5 -36.05 -5.45 14.35
C GLY A 5 -35.02 -6.57 14.56
N LEU A 6 -35.47 -7.83 14.57
CA LEU A 6 -34.60 -9.00 14.78
C LEU A 6 -33.71 -9.30 13.56
N GLN A 7 -34.18 -9.04 12.33
CA GLN A 7 -33.39 -9.30 11.12
C GLN A 7 -32.20 -8.36 10.92
N ILE A 8 -32.28 -7.10 11.39
CA ILE A 8 -31.18 -6.14 11.26
C ILE A 8 -30.08 -6.44 12.30
N GLN A 9 -30.46 -6.87 13.51
CA GLN A 9 -29.49 -7.27 14.53
C GLN A 9 -28.71 -8.54 14.14
N ASP A 10 -29.36 -9.51 13.48
CA ASP A 10 -28.69 -10.70 12.94
C ASP A 10 -27.78 -10.38 11.74
N MET A 11 -28.14 -9.38 10.91
CA MET A 11 -27.25 -8.88 9.86
C MET A 11 -26.01 -8.15 10.41
N ILE A 12 -26.17 -7.39 11.50
CA ILE A 12 -25.07 -6.66 12.13
C ILE A 12 -24.14 -7.62 12.88
N SER A 13 -24.67 -8.68 13.51
CA SER A 13 -23.83 -9.67 14.18
C SER A 13 -22.94 -10.44 13.19
N ASN A 14 -23.41 -10.69 11.97
CA ASN A 14 -22.62 -11.29 10.89
C ASN A 14 -21.58 -10.35 10.24
N LEU A 15 -21.68 -9.04 10.45
CA LEU A 15 -20.68 -8.06 10.00
C LEU A 15 -19.53 -7.87 11.01
N SER A 16 -19.69 -8.40 12.23
CA SER A 16 -18.82 -8.12 13.38
C SER A 16 -17.73 -9.18 13.63
N GLY A 17 -17.50 -10.10 12.70
CA GLY A 17 -16.45 -11.12 12.80
C GLY A 17 -15.53 -11.08 11.59
N ASP A 18 -14.24 -11.31 11.80
CA ASP A 18 -13.08 -11.19 10.89
C ASP A 18 -13.15 -11.95 9.53
N ASN A 19 -14.33 -12.43 9.11
CA ASN A 19 -14.58 -13.06 7.81
C ASN A 19 -15.40 -12.18 6.85
N SER A 20 -15.69 -10.92 7.22
CA SER A 20 -16.67 -10.09 6.50
C SER A 20 -16.24 -9.72 5.07
N TRP A 21 -14.93 -9.67 4.76
CA TRP A 21 -14.45 -9.41 3.40
C TRP A 21 -14.61 -10.62 2.45
N GLU A 22 -14.23 -11.82 2.89
CA GLU A 22 -14.39 -13.04 2.08
C GLU A 22 -15.87 -13.47 1.96
N ALA A 23 -16.68 -13.24 2.99
CA ALA A 23 -18.13 -13.49 2.95
C ALA A 23 -18.88 -12.51 2.03
N LEU A 24 -18.43 -11.24 1.95
CA LEU A 24 -18.92 -10.27 0.97
C LEU A 24 -18.55 -10.66 -0.46
N GLU A 25 -17.36 -11.22 -0.67
CA GLU A 25 -16.90 -11.71 -1.98
C GLU A 25 -17.75 -12.91 -2.47
N GLY A 26 -18.10 -13.81 -1.55
CA GLY A 26 -19.03 -14.92 -1.81
C GLY A 26 -20.46 -14.47 -2.15
N LEU A 27 -20.97 -13.44 -1.49
CA LEU A 27 -22.31 -12.88 -1.74
C LEU A 27 -22.37 -12.04 -3.03
N MET A 28 -21.31 -11.31 -3.39
CA MET A 28 -21.17 -10.67 -4.70
C MET A 28 -21.13 -11.71 -5.84
N GLY A 29 -20.59 -12.90 -5.57
CA GLY A 29 -20.56 -14.02 -6.50
C GLY A 29 -21.94 -14.60 -6.84
N THR A 30 -22.91 -14.55 -5.90
CA THR A 30 -24.27 -15.10 -6.09
C THR A 30 -25.25 -14.16 -6.80
N PHE A 31 -24.96 -12.86 -6.89
CA PHE A 31 -25.81 -11.86 -7.57
C PHE A 31 -25.11 -11.17 -8.76
N GLY A 32 -23.86 -11.52 -9.06
CA GLY A 32 -23.09 -10.94 -10.15
C GLY A 32 -23.46 -11.54 -11.51
N HIS A 33 -24.05 -10.73 -12.40
CA HIS A 33 -24.15 -11.07 -13.82
C HIS A 33 -22.78 -11.53 -14.35
N PRO A 34 -22.69 -12.61 -15.16
CA PRO A 34 -21.42 -13.14 -15.65
C PRO A 34 -20.58 -12.09 -16.40
N GLU A 35 -21.23 -11.09 -17.01
CA GLU A 35 -20.57 -9.94 -17.63
C GLU A 35 -19.79 -9.08 -16.62
N ARG A 36 -20.29 -8.88 -15.39
CA ARG A 36 -19.58 -8.14 -14.33
C ARG A 36 -18.38 -8.90 -13.80
N LYS A 37 -18.46 -10.23 -13.73
CA LYS A 37 -17.32 -11.07 -13.36
C LYS A 37 -16.22 -11.03 -14.43
N LYS A 38 -16.61 -11.02 -15.71
CA LYS A 38 -15.68 -10.84 -16.83
C LYS A 38 -15.03 -9.45 -16.83
N LEU A 39 -15.82 -8.39 -16.62
CA LEU A 39 -15.31 -7.01 -16.47
C LEU A 39 -14.35 -6.89 -15.28
N ALA A 40 -14.68 -7.46 -14.12
CA ALA A 40 -13.80 -7.44 -12.96
C ALA A 40 -12.48 -8.20 -13.21
N GLN A 41 -12.52 -9.32 -13.94
CA GLN A 41 -11.33 -10.06 -14.35
C GLN A 41 -10.48 -9.28 -15.36
N GLU A 42 -11.11 -8.61 -16.34
CA GLU A 42 -10.43 -7.75 -17.31
C GLU A 42 -9.78 -6.54 -16.62
N ASP A 43 -10.49 -5.88 -15.70
CA ASP A 43 -9.97 -4.77 -14.90
C ASP A 43 -8.80 -5.22 -14.00
N GLN A 44 -8.92 -6.38 -13.36
CA GLN A 44 -7.85 -6.94 -12.55
C GLN A 44 -6.62 -7.25 -13.41
N ALA A 45 -6.80 -7.87 -14.57
CA ALA A 45 -5.70 -8.16 -15.50
C ALA A 45 -5.01 -6.88 -16.00
N GLN A 46 -5.77 -5.81 -16.27
CA GLN A 46 -5.21 -4.51 -16.64
C GLN A 46 -4.40 -3.89 -15.50
N ARG A 47 -4.91 -3.95 -14.26
CA ARG A 47 -4.19 -3.48 -13.08
C ARG A 47 -2.90 -4.26 -12.88
N ASP A 48 -2.94 -5.58 -12.99
CA ASP A 48 -1.77 -6.46 -12.84
C ASP A 48 -0.72 -6.18 -13.92
N ALA A 49 -1.15 -5.97 -15.17
CA ALA A 49 -0.26 -5.59 -16.27
C ALA A 49 0.41 -4.22 -16.01
N SER A 50 -0.36 -3.24 -15.53
CA SER A 50 0.16 -1.91 -15.16
C SER A 50 1.17 -2.00 -14.02
N ILE A 51 0.86 -2.75 -12.96
CA ILE A 51 1.76 -2.99 -11.82
C ILE A 51 3.04 -3.71 -12.27
N ALA A 52 2.94 -4.70 -13.17
CA ALA A 52 4.09 -5.40 -13.71
C ALA A 52 4.99 -4.49 -14.56
N SER A 53 4.40 -3.62 -15.39
CA SER A 53 5.15 -2.61 -16.15
C SER A 53 5.85 -1.64 -15.22
N TYR A 54 5.13 -1.09 -14.25
CA TYR A 54 5.68 -0.19 -13.23
C TYR A 54 6.88 -0.81 -12.50
N ARG A 55 6.77 -2.06 -12.05
CA ARG A 55 7.86 -2.78 -11.36
C ARG A 55 9.08 -2.99 -12.26
N ARG A 56 8.86 -3.29 -13.55
CA ARG A 56 9.95 -3.41 -14.52
C ARG A 56 10.68 -2.08 -14.69
N ASP A 57 9.94 -0.98 -14.83
CA ASP A 57 10.51 0.35 -14.99
C ASP A 57 11.29 0.77 -13.75
N LEU A 58 10.78 0.46 -12.55
CA LEU A 58 11.51 0.64 -11.30
C LEU A 58 12.84 -0.12 -11.31
N LEU A 59 12.84 -1.40 -11.70
CA LEU A 59 14.06 -2.20 -11.76
C LEU A 59 15.07 -1.61 -12.75
N ILE A 60 14.62 -1.17 -13.93
CA ILE A 60 15.48 -0.54 -14.94
C ILE A 60 16.14 0.71 -14.37
N ILE A 61 15.37 1.59 -13.71
CA ILE A 61 15.90 2.84 -13.15
C ILE A 61 16.85 2.54 -11.99
N PHE A 62 16.41 1.75 -11.02
CA PHE A 62 17.14 1.57 -9.77
C PHE A 62 18.27 0.53 -9.84
N SER A 63 18.41 -0.22 -10.94
CA SER A 63 19.58 -1.09 -11.19
C SER A 63 20.83 -0.31 -11.63
N THR A 64 20.66 0.90 -12.18
CA THR A 64 21.75 1.82 -12.54
C THR A 64 22.53 2.33 -11.32
N THR A 65 23.78 2.75 -11.51
CA THR A 65 24.61 3.31 -10.44
C THR A 65 23.97 4.56 -9.82
N GLU A 66 23.43 5.45 -10.64
CA GLU A 66 22.74 6.67 -10.21
C GLU A 66 21.46 6.33 -9.46
N GLY A 67 20.66 5.41 -9.98
CA GLY A 67 19.44 4.93 -9.33
C GLY A 67 19.72 4.34 -7.96
N ARG A 68 20.74 3.47 -7.84
CA ARG A 68 21.18 2.90 -6.56
C ARG A 68 21.62 3.98 -5.58
N SER A 69 22.36 5.00 -6.03
CA SER A 69 22.76 6.15 -5.21
C SER A 69 21.55 6.92 -4.69
N VAL A 70 20.57 7.22 -5.54
CA VAL A 70 19.33 7.90 -5.14
C VAL A 70 18.53 7.07 -4.14
N LEU A 71 18.40 5.76 -4.38
CA LEU A 71 17.71 4.86 -3.45
C LEU A 71 18.41 4.82 -2.08
N ALA A 72 19.74 4.72 -2.07
CA ALA A 72 20.51 4.75 -0.84
C ALA A 72 20.32 6.07 -0.07
N GLN A 73 20.31 7.21 -0.76
CA GLN A 73 20.04 8.52 -0.15
C GLN A 73 18.61 8.62 0.40
N LEU A 74 17.61 8.12 -0.32
CA LEU A 74 16.21 8.09 0.14
C LEU A 74 16.02 7.25 1.40
N VAL A 75 16.65 6.07 1.43
CA VAL A 75 16.61 5.16 2.59
C VAL A 75 17.35 5.76 3.77
N ALA A 76 18.59 6.22 3.57
CA ALA A 76 19.39 6.84 4.62
C ALA A 76 18.72 8.10 5.17
N GLY A 77 18.16 8.93 4.29
CA GLY A 77 17.42 10.13 4.65
C GLY A 77 16.11 9.86 5.38
N THR A 78 15.63 8.62 5.39
CA THR A 78 14.41 8.19 6.10
C THR A 78 14.74 7.54 7.44
N LEU A 79 15.74 6.65 7.47
CA LEU A 79 16.22 6.01 8.69
C LEU A 79 16.98 6.97 9.61
N GLY A 80 17.72 7.93 9.03
CA GLY A 80 18.51 8.92 9.77
C GLY A 80 17.69 10.08 10.33
N ARG A 81 16.36 10.06 10.19
CA ARG A 81 15.51 11.16 10.67
C ARG A 81 15.48 11.17 12.19
N PRO A 82 15.81 12.30 12.83
CA PRO A 82 15.68 12.40 14.27
C PRO A 82 14.22 12.19 14.66
N PRO A 83 13.95 11.48 15.78
CA PRO A 83 12.61 11.38 16.33
C PRO A 83 12.07 12.79 16.55
N VAL A 84 10.81 13.03 16.18
CA VAL A 84 10.27 14.37 16.41
C VAL A 84 10.08 14.54 17.90
N ASN A 85 10.92 15.37 18.51
CA ASN A 85 10.72 15.79 19.88
C ASN A 85 9.85 17.04 19.87
N PHE A 86 8.54 16.83 19.79
CA PHE A 86 7.55 17.89 19.64
C PHE A 86 7.53 18.88 20.84
N GLY A 87 8.07 18.48 22.00
CA GLY A 87 8.21 19.34 23.16
C GLY A 87 9.31 20.42 23.05
N ALA A 88 10.28 20.25 22.14
CA ALA A 88 11.44 21.14 22.02
C ALA A 88 11.25 22.27 20.99
N LEU A 89 10.23 22.19 20.13
CA LEU A 89 10.09 23.06 18.96
C LEU A 89 9.02 24.15 19.11
N GLY A 90 8.35 24.24 20.27
CA GLY A 90 7.29 25.24 20.50
C GLY A 90 6.11 25.12 19.53
N LEU A 91 5.91 23.95 18.92
CA LEU A 91 4.88 23.69 17.93
C LEU A 91 3.52 23.43 18.61
N SER A 92 2.43 23.87 17.97
CA SER A 92 1.08 23.51 18.41
C SER A 92 0.77 22.04 18.13
N ALA A 93 -0.18 21.46 18.85
CA ALA A 93 -0.60 20.07 18.65
C ALA A 93 -1.02 19.76 17.20
N ASP A 94 -1.64 20.73 16.51
CA ASP A 94 -2.04 20.57 15.11
C ASP A 94 -0.82 20.52 14.17
N GLN A 95 0.19 21.38 14.40
CA GLN A 95 1.43 21.37 13.63
C GLN A 95 2.22 20.07 13.83
N VAL A 96 2.20 19.56 15.07
CA VAL A 96 2.74 18.25 15.43
C VAL A 96 2.04 17.13 14.66
N GLY A 97 0.69 17.15 14.62
CA GLY A 97 -0.11 16.16 13.88
C GLY A 97 0.16 16.17 12.38
N VAL A 98 0.24 17.36 11.75
CA VAL A 98 0.55 17.49 10.33
C VAL A 98 1.94 16.95 9.99
N LEU A 99 2.94 17.26 10.83
CA LEU A 99 4.31 16.76 10.63
C LEU A 99 4.41 15.25 10.82
N ALA A 100 3.68 14.68 11.77
CA ALA A 100 3.61 13.24 11.98
C ALA A 100 2.99 12.54 10.75
N ALA A 101 1.83 13.00 10.30
CA ALA A 101 1.14 12.43 9.13
C ALA A 101 1.99 12.54 7.85
N TYR A 102 2.68 13.67 7.65
CA TYR A 102 3.60 13.83 6.53
C TYR A 102 4.76 12.81 6.56
N ARG A 103 5.34 12.58 7.75
CA ARG A 103 6.41 11.60 7.92
C ARG A 103 5.93 10.17 7.70
N ASP A 104 4.77 9.81 8.22
CA ASP A 104 4.18 8.48 8.01
C ASP A 104 3.86 8.23 6.54
N GLY A 105 3.36 9.26 5.83
CA GLY A 105 3.18 9.21 4.38
C GLY A 105 4.50 8.93 3.64
N GLN A 106 5.58 9.63 4.00
CA GLN A 106 6.90 9.39 3.40
C GLN A 106 7.43 7.96 3.68
N ASN A 107 7.26 7.47 4.91
CA ASN A 107 7.67 6.11 5.28
C ASN A 107 6.88 5.07 4.46
N THR A 108 5.57 5.30 4.29
CA THR A 108 4.69 4.42 3.51
C THR A 108 5.12 4.36 2.05
N VAL A 109 5.43 5.51 1.44
CA VAL A 109 5.89 5.58 0.04
C VAL A 109 7.21 4.84 -0.15
N ILE A 110 8.17 5.04 0.75
CA ILE A 110 9.49 4.40 0.64
C ILE A 110 9.38 2.89 0.89
N HIS A 111 8.56 2.47 1.85
CA HIS A 111 8.29 1.06 2.09
C HIS A 111 7.64 0.38 0.86
N ALA A 112 6.66 1.04 0.24
CA ALA A 112 6.03 0.56 -0.98
C ALA A 112 7.05 0.42 -2.13
N LEU A 113 7.89 1.43 -2.34
CA LEU A 113 8.95 1.41 -3.36
C LEU A 113 9.92 0.23 -3.14
N ILE A 114 10.42 0.05 -1.92
CA ILE A 114 11.34 -1.06 -1.59
C ILE A 114 10.66 -2.41 -1.79
N THR A 115 9.39 -2.53 -1.40
CA THR A 115 8.60 -3.76 -1.58
C THR A 115 8.40 -4.09 -3.06
N ASP A 116 8.08 -3.10 -3.89
CA ASP A 116 7.89 -3.31 -5.32
C ASP A 116 9.21 -3.61 -6.04
N LEU A 117 10.32 -2.98 -5.63
CA LEU A 117 11.65 -3.33 -6.10
C LEU A 117 12.04 -4.77 -5.74
N SER A 118 11.76 -5.23 -4.51
CA SER A 118 12.06 -6.62 -4.13
C SER A 118 11.22 -7.62 -4.92
N LYS A 119 9.93 -7.31 -5.16
CA LYS A 119 9.05 -8.10 -6.02
C LYS A 119 9.49 -8.10 -7.49
N ALA A 120 10.17 -7.05 -7.93
CA ALA A 120 10.79 -6.98 -9.26
C ALA A 120 12.12 -7.76 -9.36
N GLY A 121 12.66 -8.27 -8.24
CA GLY A 121 13.93 -8.99 -8.20
C GLY A 121 15.15 -8.10 -7.99
N PHE A 122 14.98 -6.85 -7.54
CA PHE A 122 16.09 -5.97 -7.22
C PHE A 122 16.88 -6.48 -6.02
N ASN A 123 18.19 -6.68 -6.19
CA ASN A 123 19.10 -7.04 -5.11
C ASN A 123 19.90 -5.81 -4.63
N PRO A 124 19.68 -5.34 -3.39
CA PRO A 124 20.43 -4.20 -2.85
C PRO A 124 21.90 -4.53 -2.52
N SER A 125 22.27 -5.82 -2.41
CA SER A 125 23.66 -6.22 -2.14
C SER A 125 24.53 -6.27 -3.39
N GLU A 126 23.92 -6.32 -4.57
CA GLU A 126 24.65 -6.19 -5.83
C GLU A 126 25.20 -4.77 -5.90
N LYS A 127 26.52 -4.65 -5.73
CA LYS A 127 27.20 -3.43 -6.12
C LYS A 127 27.03 -3.38 -7.64
N GLY A 128 26.19 -2.48 -8.13
CA GLY A 128 25.98 -2.30 -9.57
C GLY A 128 27.34 -2.29 -10.24
N ASP A 129 27.49 -3.12 -11.28
CA ASP A 129 28.78 -3.31 -11.92
C ASP A 129 29.37 -1.94 -12.26
N ALA A 130 30.56 -1.68 -11.72
CA ALA A 130 31.31 -0.47 -12.01
C ALA A 130 31.71 -0.53 -13.49
N ALA A 131 30.89 0.10 -14.34
CA ALA A 131 31.24 0.44 -15.70
C ALA A 131 32.11 1.70 -15.71
#